data_AF-A0A0G0CI18-F1
#
_entry.id   AF-A0A0G0CI18-F1
#
_cell.length_a   1.000
_cell.length_b   1.000
_cell.length_c   1.000
_cell.angle_alpha   90.00
_cell.angle_beta   90.00
_cell.angle_gamma   90.00
#
_symmetry.space_group_name_H-M   'P 1'
#
loop_
_entity.id
_entity.type
_entity.pdbx_description
1 polymer ?
#
loop_
_entity_poly.entity_id
_entity_poly.type
_entity_poly.pdbx_seq_one_letter_code
_entity_poly.pdbx_strand_id
1 'polypeptide(L)'
;MYKFGPIQKKILLVLLGGVALGLSSSPRQYYYTFGKISSEWKKIRKDNLHRAISILAREKLVEEKVLPNGLVELTLTKKGRKEAGILTLLSGINSFKKPKKWDKKWRIVIFDIPEDDRIFRRILRQHLRALSFFKLQQSVFVSPYPCEKVIADLTCIYSANKYVKIIIAIKIDDEKKIKKHFSIFA
;
A
#
# COMPACT_ATOMS: atom_id res chain seq x y z
N MET A 1 8.52 -6.96 9.14
CA MET A 1 8.37 -6.16 7.90
C MET A 1 9.76 -5.84 7.43
N TYR A 2 10.11 -6.27 6.22
CA TYR A 2 11.43 -6.00 5.68
C TYR A 2 11.60 -4.48 5.54
N LYS A 3 12.70 -3.94 6.06
CA LYS A 3 13.08 -2.55 5.79
C LYS A 3 13.66 -2.52 4.38
N PHE A 4 12.80 -2.36 3.38
CA PHE A 4 13.24 -2.24 2.00
C PHE A 4 13.98 -0.93 1.79
N GLY A 5 15.17 -1.02 1.20
CA GLY A 5 15.88 0.13 0.67
C GLY A 5 15.10 0.78 -0.49
N PRO A 6 15.41 2.03 -0.86
CA PRO A 6 14.70 2.76 -1.91
C PRO A 6 14.72 2.02 -3.26
N ILE A 7 15.84 1.37 -3.60
CA ILE A 7 15.99 0.61 -4.85
C ILE A 7 15.13 -0.66 -4.83
N GLN A 8 15.09 -1.39 -3.72
CA GLN A 8 14.26 -2.59 -3.57
C GLN A 8 12.78 -2.28 -3.72
N LYS A 9 12.31 -1.17 -3.12
CA LYS A 9 10.94 -0.69 -3.30
C LYS A 9 10.63 -0.42 -4.76
N LYS A 10 11.53 0.28 -5.48
CA LYS A 10 11.36 0.57 -6.91
C LYS A 10 11.28 -0.72 -7.75
N ILE A 11 12.16 -1.70 -7.53
CA ILE A 11 12.13 -2.98 -8.25
C ILE A 11 10.79 -3.70 -8.05
N LEU A 12 10.33 -3.82 -6.81
CA LEU A 12 9.06 -4.48 -6.49
C LEU A 12 7.86 -3.77 -7.14
N LEU A 13 7.83 -2.43 -7.10
CA LEU A 13 6.77 -1.64 -7.74
C LEU A 13 6.79 -1.77 -9.27
N VAL A 14 7.97 -1.80 -9.90
CA VAL A 14 8.11 -1.96 -11.34
C VAL A 14 7.71 -3.36 -11.78
N LEU A 15 8.11 -4.42 -11.07
CA LEU A 15 7.69 -5.78 -11.41
C LEU A 15 6.18 -5.98 -11.21
N LEU A 16 5.60 -5.38 -10.16
CA LEU A 16 4.15 -5.38 -9.96
C LEU A 16 3.46 -4.59 -11.08
N GLY A 17 4.03 -3.45 -11.46
CA GLY A 17 3.61 -2.64 -12.59
C GLY A 17 3.73 -3.38 -13.93
N GLY A 18 4.79 -4.15 -14.17
CA GLY A 18 4.98 -4.96 -15.38
C GLY A 18 3.94 -6.07 -15.51
N VAL A 19 3.59 -6.72 -14.40
CA VAL A 19 2.46 -7.66 -14.33
C VAL A 19 1.12 -6.94 -14.54
N ALA A 20 0.94 -5.74 -13.99
CA ALA A 20 -0.24 -4.90 -14.21
C ALA A 20 -0.31 -4.28 -15.63
N LEU A 21 0.83 -4.07 -16.29
CA LEU A 21 0.97 -3.58 -17.66
C LEU A 21 0.68 -4.69 -18.67
N GLY A 22 1.02 -5.94 -18.34
CA GLY A 22 0.51 -7.13 -19.06
C GLY A 22 -1.01 -7.32 -18.94
N LEU A 23 -1.65 -6.63 -17.99
CA LEU A 23 -3.11 -6.55 -17.81
C LEU A 23 -3.70 -5.19 -18.24
N SER A 24 -2.88 -4.26 -18.77
CA SER A 24 -3.33 -2.91 -19.16
C SER A 24 -3.81 -2.90 -20.62
N SER A 25 -5.06 -2.50 -20.82
CA SER A 25 -5.79 -2.58 -22.10
C SER A 25 -5.41 -1.49 -23.13
N SER A 26 -4.38 -0.68 -22.90
CA SER A 26 -4.03 0.48 -23.74
C SER A 26 -2.52 0.60 -24.03
N PRO A 27 -2.09 0.40 -25.29
CA PRO A 27 -0.69 0.53 -25.73
C PRO A 27 -0.07 1.93 -25.51
N ARG A 28 -0.87 2.99 -25.42
CA ARG A 28 -0.34 4.37 -25.17
C ARG A 28 0.07 4.58 -23.71
N GLN A 29 -0.72 4.04 -22.78
CA GLN A 29 -0.42 4.08 -21.34
C GLN A 29 0.88 3.31 -21.03
N TYR A 30 1.12 2.24 -21.78
CA TYR A 30 2.33 1.42 -21.75
C TYR A 30 3.60 2.24 -22.03
N TYR A 31 3.69 2.92 -23.17
CA TYR A 31 4.91 3.68 -23.54
C TYR A 31 5.17 4.88 -22.61
N TYR A 32 4.13 5.57 -22.15
CA TYR A 32 4.27 6.71 -21.21
C TYR A 32 4.81 6.27 -19.84
N THR A 33 4.26 5.18 -19.30
CA THR A 33 4.66 4.64 -17.98
C THR A 33 6.06 4.05 -18.06
N PHE A 34 6.38 3.33 -19.15
CA PHE A 34 7.70 2.78 -19.41
C PHE A 34 8.78 3.86 -19.59
N GLY A 35 8.47 4.96 -20.27
CA GLY A 35 9.39 6.10 -20.47
C GLY A 35 9.74 6.84 -19.16
N LYS A 36 8.78 6.98 -18.24
CA LYS A 36 9.04 7.52 -16.88
C LYS A 36 9.87 6.58 -16.01
N ILE A 37 9.64 5.27 -16.15
CA ILE A 37 10.43 4.26 -15.45
C ILE A 37 11.88 4.28 -15.98
N SER A 38 12.10 4.34 -17.30
CA SER A 38 13.46 4.28 -17.86
C SER A 38 14.34 5.49 -17.47
N SER A 39 13.78 6.70 -17.39
CA SER A 39 14.53 7.91 -16.98
C SER A 39 14.94 7.91 -15.51
N GLU A 40 14.14 7.27 -14.64
CA GLU A 40 14.46 7.04 -13.23
C GLU A 40 15.55 5.97 -13.02
N TRP A 41 15.60 4.95 -13.89
CA TRP A 41 16.59 3.87 -13.81
C TRP A 41 17.98 4.28 -14.31
N LYS A 42 18.09 5.25 -15.23
CA LYS A 42 19.37 5.81 -15.69
C LYS A 42 20.24 6.38 -14.56
N LYS A 43 19.66 6.70 -13.41
CA LYS A 43 20.35 7.25 -12.23
C LYS A 43 20.86 6.19 -11.25
N ILE A 44 20.52 4.91 -11.43
CA ILE A 44 20.88 3.84 -10.49
C ILE A 44 22.15 3.13 -10.98
N ARG A 45 23.22 3.10 -10.16
CA ARG A 45 24.44 2.33 -10.45
C ARG A 45 24.13 0.82 -10.56
N LYS A 46 24.70 0.15 -11.56
CA LYS A 46 24.50 -1.29 -11.83
C LYS A 46 24.77 -2.19 -10.61
N ASP A 47 25.84 -1.94 -9.85
CA ASP A 47 26.20 -2.77 -8.69
C ASP A 47 25.17 -2.71 -7.56
N ASN A 48 24.55 -1.55 -7.37
CA ASN A 48 23.50 -1.36 -6.36
C ASN A 48 22.22 -2.10 -6.77
N LEU A 49 21.97 -2.22 -8.09
CA LEU A 49 20.82 -2.94 -8.62
C LEU A 49 20.97 -4.45 -8.44
N HIS A 50 22.11 -5.03 -8.83
CA HIS A 50 22.38 -6.46 -8.67
C HIS A 50 22.29 -6.88 -7.20
N ARG A 51 22.87 -6.10 -6.28
CA ARG A 51 22.77 -6.35 -4.84
C ARG A 51 21.32 -6.31 -4.35
N ALA A 52 20.53 -5.34 -4.83
CA ALA A 52 19.12 -5.23 -4.43
C ALA A 52 18.28 -6.42 -4.93
N ILE A 53 18.49 -6.86 -6.17
CA ILE A 53 17.83 -8.03 -6.77
C ILE A 53 18.22 -9.30 -6.00
N SER A 54 19.52 -9.52 -5.76
CA SER A 54 20.01 -10.68 -5.01
C SER A 54 19.40 -10.78 -3.60
N ILE A 55 19.24 -9.65 -2.91
CA ILE A 55 18.54 -9.63 -1.61
C ILE A 55 17.07 -10.02 -1.79
N LEU A 56 16.36 -9.46 -2.78
CA LEU A 56 14.95 -9.79 -3.03
C LEU A 56 14.75 -11.27 -3.40
N ALA A 57 15.66 -11.85 -4.17
CA ALA A 57 15.68 -13.27 -4.52
C ALA A 57 15.92 -14.15 -3.28
N ARG A 58 16.93 -13.80 -2.46
CA ARG A 58 17.22 -14.50 -1.19
C ARG A 58 16.03 -14.49 -0.24
N GLU A 59 15.28 -13.38 -0.19
CA GLU A 59 14.05 -13.27 0.62
C GLU A 59 12.81 -13.94 0.00
N LYS A 60 12.97 -14.62 -1.15
CA LYS A 60 11.92 -15.30 -1.93
C LYS A 60 10.80 -14.34 -2.38
N LEU A 61 11.14 -13.09 -2.64
CA LEU A 61 10.21 -12.07 -3.15
C LEU A 61 10.24 -11.99 -4.68
N VAL A 62 11.37 -12.31 -5.28
CA VAL A 62 11.56 -12.36 -6.73
C VAL A 62 12.16 -13.71 -7.09
N GLU A 63 11.73 -14.29 -8.21
CA GLU A 63 12.33 -15.47 -8.82
C GLU A 63 13.09 -15.04 -10.07
N GLU A 64 14.29 -15.62 -10.27
CA GLU A 64 15.13 -15.40 -11.44
C GLU A 64 15.10 -16.65 -12.31
N LYS A 65 14.79 -16.50 -13.60
CA LYS A 65 14.80 -17.58 -14.57
C LYS A 65 15.67 -17.20 -15.75
N VAL A 66 16.72 -17.98 -16.01
CA VAL A 66 17.56 -17.80 -17.20
C VAL A 66 16.81 -18.38 -18.40
N LEU A 67 16.63 -17.55 -19.42
CA LEU A 67 16.00 -17.91 -20.68
C LEU A 67 17.05 -18.55 -21.62
N PRO A 68 16.62 -19.33 -22.63
CA PRO A 68 17.53 -19.99 -23.58
C PRO A 68 18.43 -19.02 -24.36
N ASN A 69 18.02 -17.76 -24.50
CA ASN A 69 18.79 -16.69 -25.15
C ASN A 69 19.81 -16.01 -24.24
N GLY A 70 20.03 -16.53 -23.02
CA GLY A 70 20.96 -15.97 -22.04
C GLY A 70 20.43 -14.76 -21.26
N LEU A 71 19.19 -14.31 -21.51
CA LEU A 71 18.55 -13.26 -20.72
C LEU A 71 18.03 -13.81 -19.39
N VAL A 72 17.93 -12.94 -18.38
CA VAL A 72 17.34 -13.29 -17.07
C VAL A 72 15.96 -12.66 -16.94
N GLU A 73 14.95 -13.51 -16.79
CA GLU A 73 13.58 -13.11 -16.47
C GLU A 73 13.42 -13.00 -14.94
N LEU A 74 12.90 -11.87 -14.47
CA LEU A 74 12.60 -11.63 -13.06
C LEU A 74 11.09 -11.60 -12.85
N THR A 75 10.57 -12.45 -11.99
CA THR A 75 9.13 -12.51 -11.70
C THR A 75 8.83 -12.38 -10.20
N LEU A 76 7.71 -11.73 -9.86
CA LEU A 76 7.27 -11.67 -8.47
C LEU A 76 6.65 -13.00 -8.04
N THR A 77 7.14 -13.53 -6.91
CA THR A 77 6.48 -14.64 -6.23
C THR A 77 5.13 -14.19 -5.66
N LYS A 78 4.30 -15.11 -5.15
CA LYS A 78 3.07 -14.74 -4.41
C LYS A 78 3.39 -13.81 -3.23
N LYS A 79 4.49 -14.10 -2.52
CA LYS A 79 5.00 -13.28 -1.41
C LYS A 79 5.45 -11.90 -1.91
N GLY A 80 6.19 -11.85 -3.02
CA GLY A 80 6.63 -10.62 -3.68
C GLY A 80 5.48 -9.71 -4.11
N ARG A 81 4.43 -10.26 -4.72
CA ARG A 81 3.22 -9.51 -5.12
C ARG A 81 2.51 -8.90 -3.92
N LYS A 82 2.41 -9.65 -2.82
CA LYS A 82 1.81 -9.15 -1.57
C LYS A 82 2.62 -7.97 -1.03
N GLU A 83 3.93 -8.10 -0.87
CA GLU A 83 4.81 -7.02 -0.39
C GLU A 83 4.81 -5.80 -1.32
N ALA A 84 4.87 -6.02 -2.64
CA ALA A 84 4.78 -4.94 -3.62
C ALA A 84 3.44 -4.20 -3.56
N GLY A 85 2.32 -4.93 -3.41
CA GLY A 85 0.98 -4.34 -3.26
C GLY A 85 0.87 -3.49 -2.00
N ILE A 86 1.45 -3.95 -0.89
CA ILE A 86 1.54 -3.19 0.37
C ILE A 86 2.33 -1.90 0.16
N LEU A 87 3.48 -1.97 -0.53
CA LEU A 87 4.28 -0.79 -0.87
C LEU A 87 3.52 0.19 -1.75
N THR A 88 2.73 -0.28 -2.72
CA THR A 88 1.87 0.57 -3.56
C THR A 88 0.83 1.29 -2.71
N LEU A 89 0.15 0.58 -1.80
CA LEU A 89 -0.82 1.19 -0.89
C LEU A 89 -0.16 2.23 0.03
N LEU A 90 0.98 1.89 0.64
CA LEU A 90 1.75 2.82 1.48
C LEU A 90 2.21 4.06 0.71
N SER A 91 2.56 3.90 -0.56
CA SER A 91 2.97 4.99 -1.44
C SER A 91 1.77 5.81 -1.92
N GLY A 92 0.60 5.18 -2.10
CA GLY A 92 -0.69 5.80 -2.36
C GLY A 92 -1.31 6.53 -1.17
N ILE A 93 -0.81 6.33 0.06
CA ILE A 93 -1.17 7.16 1.21
C ILE A 93 -0.83 8.64 0.93
N ASN A 94 0.25 8.92 0.19
CA ASN A 94 0.58 10.28 -0.22
C ASN A 94 -0.40 10.84 -1.28
N SER A 95 -1.15 9.98 -1.98
CA SER A 95 -2.20 10.39 -2.92
C SER A 95 -3.60 10.43 -2.31
N PHE A 96 -3.74 10.08 -1.02
CA PHE A 96 -4.97 10.32 -0.27
C PHE A 96 -5.21 11.83 -0.15
N LYS A 97 -5.89 12.39 -1.16
CA LYS A 97 -6.32 13.78 -1.17
C LYS A 97 -7.41 13.92 -0.12
N LYS A 98 -7.03 14.36 1.07
CA LYS A 98 -7.97 14.82 2.09
C LYS A 98 -8.90 15.85 1.41
N PRO A 99 -10.23 15.63 1.40
CA PRO A 99 -11.13 16.62 0.82
C PRO A 99 -10.97 17.94 1.57
N LYS A 100 -11.06 19.05 0.82
CA LYS A 100 -10.89 20.40 1.39
C LYS A 100 -11.95 20.72 2.45
N LYS A 101 -13.13 20.10 2.35
CA LYS A 101 -14.25 20.28 3.28
C LYS A 101 -14.66 18.94 3.86
N TRP A 102 -14.90 18.93 5.18
CA TRP A 102 -15.53 17.82 5.88
C TRP A 102 -17.03 17.78 5.55
N ASP A 103 -17.55 16.61 5.26
CA ASP A 103 -18.98 16.37 4.95
C ASP A 103 -19.82 16.09 6.21
N LYS A 104 -19.28 16.38 7.40
CA LYS A 104 -19.93 16.18 8.70
C LYS A 104 -20.23 14.72 9.05
N LYS A 105 -19.54 13.76 8.40
CA LYS A 105 -19.65 12.33 8.72
C LYS A 105 -18.32 11.78 9.26
N TRP A 106 -18.42 10.91 10.23
CA TRP A 106 -17.31 10.16 10.80
C TRP A 106 -17.23 8.78 10.14
N ARG A 107 -16.02 8.37 9.76
CA ARG A 107 -15.72 7.04 9.23
C ARG A 107 -15.00 6.29 10.33
N ILE A 108 -15.70 5.33 10.91
CA ILE A 108 -15.18 4.51 11.98
C ILE A 108 -14.78 3.17 11.37
N VAL A 109 -13.50 2.84 11.45
CA VAL A 109 -12.96 1.54 11.06
C VAL A 109 -12.83 0.71 12.33
N ILE A 110 -13.59 -0.38 12.39
CA ILE A 110 -13.47 -1.39 13.43
C ILE A 110 -12.94 -2.67 12.82
N PHE A 111 -12.16 -3.41 13.60
CA PHE A 111 -11.68 -4.70 13.15
C PHE A 111 -11.52 -5.71 14.28
N ASP A 112 -11.81 -6.96 13.97
CA ASP A 112 -11.53 -8.09 14.84
C ASP A 112 -10.76 -9.14 14.05
N ILE A 113 -9.44 -9.02 14.09
CA ILE A 113 -8.51 -9.85 13.33
C ILE A 113 -7.96 -10.90 14.28
N PRO A 114 -8.03 -12.21 13.97
CA PRO A 114 -7.54 -13.28 14.85
C PRO A 114 -6.03 -13.18 15.11
N GLU A 115 -5.56 -13.87 16.17
CA GLU A 115 -4.15 -13.78 16.58
C GLU A 115 -3.18 -14.42 15.58
N ASP A 116 -3.63 -15.44 14.85
CA ASP A 116 -2.88 -16.04 13.74
C ASP A 116 -2.52 -14.99 12.67
N ASP A 117 -3.36 -13.96 12.53
CA ASP A 117 -3.20 -12.83 11.62
C ASP A 117 -2.65 -11.55 12.31
N ARG A 118 -1.99 -11.68 13.47
CA ARG A 118 -1.45 -10.53 14.24
C ARG A 118 -0.55 -9.59 13.43
N ILE A 119 0.13 -10.13 12.42
CA ILE A 119 0.98 -9.34 11.52
C ILE A 119 0.12 -8.38 10.71
N PHE A 120 -0.99 -8.86 10.12
CA PHE A 120 -1.93 -8.01 9.39
C PHE A 120 -2.56 -6.97 10.32
N ARG A 121 -2.97 -7.37 11.54
CA ARG A 121 -3.49 -6.45 12.56
C ARG A 121 -2.54 -5.29 12.83
N ARG A 122 -1.24 -5.58 12.97
CA ARG A 122 -0.20 -4.55 13.18
C ARG A 122 -0.05 -3.64 11.95
N ILE A 123 -0.11 -4.20 10.75
CA ILE A 123 0.03 -3.44 9.51
C ILE A 123 -1.18 -2.52 9.30
N LEU A 124 -2.41 -3.01 9.46
CA LEU A 124 -3.62 -2.21 9.38
C LEU A 124 -3.54 -0.99 10.31
N ARG A 125 -3.12 -1.19 11.57
CA ARG A 125 -2.90 -0.09 12.53
C ARG A 125 -1.86 0.91 12.06
N GLN A 126 -0.75 0.46 11.46
CA GLN A 126 0.28 1.37 10.94
C GLN A 126 -0.25 2.19 9.76
N HIS A 127 -1.01 1.58 8.86
CA HIS A 127 -1.65 2.27 7.72
C HIS A 127 -2.66 3.31 8.19
N LEU A 128 -3.56 2.95 9.11
CA LEU A 128 -4.56 3.88 9.64
C LEU A 128 -3.90 5.10 10.31
N ARG A 129 -2.82 4.89 11.07
CA ARG A 129 -2.04 6.00 11.66
C ARG A 129 -1.36 6.87 10.59
N ALA A 130 -0.78 6.26 9.56
CA ALA A 130 -0.17 7.00 8.45
C ALA A 130 -1.20 7.85 7.68
N LEU A 131 -2.44 7.38 7.59
CA LEU A 131 -3.59 8.14 7.05
C LEU A 131 -4.15 9.20 8.02
N SER A 132 -3.47 9.45 9.15
CA SER A 132 -3.89 10.37 10.21
C SER A 132 -5.19 9.97 10.91
N PHE A 133 -5.60 8.70 10.93
CA PHE A 133 -6.79 8.31 11.71
C PHE A 133 -6.52 8.49 13.21
N PHE A 134 -7.55 8.93 13.92
CA PHE A 134 -7.54 9.00 15.37
C PHE A 134 -7.86 7.62 15.95
N LYS A 135 -7.06 7.17 16.93
CA LYS A 135 -7.27 5.88 17.60
C LYS A 135 -8.24 6.07 18.77
N LEU A 136 -9.47 5.55 18.64
CA LEU A 136 -10.46 5.54 19.72
C LEU A 136 -10.20 4.42 20.72
N GLN A 137 -9.94 3.21 20.21
CA GLN A 137 -9.60 2.03 21.01
C GLN A 137 -8.55 1.19 20.30
N GLN A 138 -8.21 0.03 20.86
CA GLN A 138 -7.16 -0.83 20.32
C GLN A 138 -7.45 -1.32 18.89
N SER A 139 -8.72 -1.54 18.55
CA SER A 139 -9.16 -1.95 17.21
C SER A 139 -10.25 -1.04 16.61
N VAL A 140 -10.34 0.20 17.09
CA VAL A 140 -11.31 1.20 16.63
C VAL A 140 -10.59 2.49 16.28
N PHE A 141 -10.73 2.91 15.03
CA PHE A 141 -10.11 4.11 14.47
C PHE A 141 -11.15 4.98 13.81
N VAL A 142 -10.99 6.30 13.86
CA VAL A 142 -11.94 7.24 13.28
C VAL A 142 -11.23 8.27 12.39
N SER A 143 -11.90 8.62 11.30
CA SER A 143 -11.48 9.68 10.39
C SER A 143 -12.69 10.50 9.93
N PRO A 144 -12.55 11.83 9.76
CA PRO A 144 -13.57 12.67 9.15
C PRO A 144 -13.57 12.52 7.62
N TYR A 145 -12.56 11.89 7.02
CA TYR A 145 -12.38 11.85 5.57
C TYR A 145 -12.88 10.51 4.97
N PRO A 146 -13.55 10.53 3.80
CA PRO A 146 -13.92 9.32 3.07
C PRO A 146 -12.69 8.45 2.81
N CYS A 147 -12.76 7.19 3.18
CA CYS A 147 -11.64 6.24 3.15
C CYS A 147 -12.07 4.83 2.75
N GLU A 148 -13.35 4.65 2.41
CA GLU A 148 -14.01 3.37 2.19
C GLU A 148 -13.28 2.57 1.11
N LYS A 149 -12.93 3.22 0.00
CA LYS A 149 -12.17 2.61 -1.10
C LYS A 149 -10.77 2.16 -0.67
N VAL A 150 -10.03 3.01 0.03
CA VAL A 150 -8.66 2.72 0.47
C VAL A 150 -8.63 1.55 1.44
N ILE A 151 -9.58 1.52 2.39
CA ILE A 151 -9.69 0.43 3.34
C ILE A 151 -10.13 -0.86 2.64
N ALA A 152 -11.09 -0.81 1.72
CA ALA A 152 -11.52 -1.97 0.94
C ALA A 152 -10.39 -2.57 0.09
N ASP A 153 -9.61 -1.73 -0.59
CA ASP A 153 -8.45 -2.16 -1.38
C ASP A 153 -7.42 -2.85 -0.47
N LEU A 154 -7.16 -2.26 0.71
CA LEU A 154 -6.23 -2.81 1.70
C LEU A 154 -6.72 -4.14 2.28
N THR A 155 -8.00 -4.27 2.64
CA THR A 155 -8.53 -5.50 3.23
C THR A 155 -8.66 -6.61 2.19
N CYS A 156 -8.87 -6.27 0.91
CA CYS A 156 -8.92 -7.23 -0.20
C CYS A 156 -7.57 -7.93 -0.40
N ILE A 157 -6.46 -7.18 -0.44
CA ILE A 157 -5.10 -7.74 -0.62
C ILE A 157 -4.75 -8.76 0.47
N TYR A 158 -5.23 -8.54 1.68
CA TYR A 158 -4.97 -9.44 2.81
C TYR A 158 -6.05 -10.49 3.02
N SER A 159 -7.06 -10.57 2.14
CA SER A 159 -8.21 -11.47 2.30
C SER A 159 -8.91 -11.29 3.66
N ALA A 160 -8.89 -10.06 4.18
CA ALA A 160 -9.33 -9.72 5.53
C ALA A 160 -10.64 -8.93 5.56
N ASN A 161 -11.36 -8.85 4.44
CA ASN A 161 -12.66 -8.18 4.32
C ASN A 161 -13.67 -8.65 5.37
N LYS A 162 -13.58 -9.91 5.81
CA LYS A 162 -14.47 -10.47 6.85
C LYS A 162 -14.22 -9.89 8.24
N TYR A 163 -13.00 -9.43 8.52
CA TYR A 163 -12.57 -8.96 9.84
C TYR A 163 -12.69 -7.45 10.04
N VAL A 164 -12.83 -6.67 8.96
CA VAL A 164 -12.84 -5.20 9.02
C VAL A 164 -14.19 -4.68 8.60
N LYS A 165 -14.76 -3.76 9.38
CA LYS A 165 -16.02 -3.08 9.08
C LYS A 165 -15.81 -1.57 9.12
N ILE A 166 -16.54 -0.87 8.25
CA ILE A 166 -16.56 0.58 8.21
C ILE A 166 -17.97 1.03 8.57
N ILE A 167 -18.07 1.94 9.53
CA ILE A 167 -19.31 2.53 9.99
C ILE A 167 -19.26 4.01 9.65
N ILE A 168 -20.34 4.51 9.06
CA ILE A 168 -20.54 5.93 8.82
C ILE A 168 -21.46 6.45 9.93
N ALA A 169 -20.94 7.35 10.76
CA ALA A 169 -21.67 7.92 11.87
C ALA A 169 -21.81 9.44 11.71
N ILE A 170 -22.95 10.00 12.12
CA ILE A 170 -23.17 11.45 12.14
C ILE A 170 -22.58 12.06 13.41
N LYS A 171 -22.65 11.33 14.53
CA LYS A 171 -22.17 11.77 15.84
C LYS A 171 -21.33 10.67 16.49
N ILE A 172 -20.31 11.09 17.22
CA ILE A 172 -19.48 10.24 18.07
C ILE A 172 -19.27 10.96 19.40
N ASP A 173 -19.01 10.20 20.45
CA ASP A 173 -18.64 10.78 21.74
C ASP A 173 -17.25 11.44 21.67
N ASP A 174 -16.95 12.34 22.61
CA ASP A 174 -15.68 13.10 22.66
C ASP A 174 -15.35 13.89 21.38
N GLU A 175 -16.38 14.28 20.62
CA GLU A 175 -16.20 14.88 19.29
C GLU A 175 -15.27 16.09 19.28
N LYS A 176 -15.30 16.92 20.35
CA LYS A 176 -14.42 18.10 20.49
C LYS A 176 -12.93 17.73 20.45
N LYS A 177 -12.55 16.65 21.15
CA LYS A 177 -11.16 16.16 21.21
C LYS A 177 -10.72 15.65 19.84
N ILE A 178 -11.60 14.93 19.16
CA ILE A 178 -11.33 14.32 17.86
C ILE A 178 -11.24 15.40 16.78
N LYS A 179 -12.17 16.37 16.76
CA LYS A 179 -12.12 17.55 15.89
C LYS A 179 -10.81 18.33 16.02
N LYS A 180 -10.31 18.51 17.25
CA LYS A 180 -9.00 19.15 17.51
C LYS A 180 -7.84 18.37 16.90
N HIS A 181 -7.86 17.04 16.93
CA HIS A 181 -6.83 16.21 16.28
C HIS A 181 -6.76 16.42 14.76
N PHE A 182 -7.91 16.65 14.12
CA PHE A 182 -8.00 16.86 12.67
C PHE A 182 -7.95 18.34 12.24
N SER A 183 -7.82 19.27 13.18
CA SER A 183 -7.93 20.72 12.93
C SER A 183 -9.21 21.10 12.19
N ILE A 184 -10.31 20.38 12.45
CA ILE A 184 -11.62 20.68 11.89
C ILE A 184 -12.37 21.50 12.94
N PHE A 185 -12.24 22.81 12.81
CA PHE A 185 -13.03 23.75 13.59
C PHE A 185 -14.36 23.97 12.86
N ALA A 186 -15.45 23.87 13.61
CA ALA A 186 -16.78 24.23 13.11
C ALA A 186 -16.87 25.73 12.94
#